data_AF-A0A5B7H4N4-F1
#
_entry.id   AF-A0A5B7H4N4-F1
#
_cell.length_a   1.000
_cell.length_b   1.000
_cell.length_c   1.000
_cell.angle_alpha   90.00
_cell.angle_beta   90.00
_cell.angle_gamma   90.00
#
_symmetry.space_group_name_H-M   'P 1'
#
loop_
_entity.id
_entity.type
_entity.pdbx_description
1 polymer ?
#
loop_
_entity_poly.entity_id
_entity_poly.type
_entity_poly.pdbx_seq_one_letter_code
_entity_poly.pdbx_strand_id
1 'polypeptide(L)' 'MDRIENVLALNPRIPRHATLQPSSVTKTNKMHWKRNKPKNCADTTITHSVYYSKITFSA' A
#
# COMPACT_ATOMS: atom_id res chain seq x y z
N MET A 1 -26.50 9.59 -8.68
CA MET A 1 -25.78 9.66 -7.39
C MET A 1 -25.37 11.09 -7.18
N ASP A 2 -25.77 11.68 -6.05
CA ASP A 2 -25.48 13.08 -5.74
C ASP A 2 -23.96 13.27 -5.51
N ARG A 3 -23.39 14.37 -6.01
CA ARG A 3 -21.95 14.66 -5.91
C ARG A 3 -21.52 14.82 -4.46
N ILE A 4 -22.40 15.37 -3.63
CA ILE A 4 -22.13 15.58 -2.20
C ILE A 4 -22.05 14.24 -1.48
N GLU A 5 -22.98 13.32 -1.71
CA GLU A 5 -22.95 11.97 -1.11
C GLU A 5 -21.67 11.21 -1.44
N ASN A 6 -21.17 11.32 -2.68
CA ASN A 6 -19.92 10.68 -3.10
C ASN A 6 -18.70 11.24 -2.36
N VAL A 7 -18.64 12.57 -2.14
CA VAL A 7 -17.55 13.20 -1.38
C VAL A 7 -17.60 12.79 0.10
N LEU A 8 -18.80 12.66 0.67
CA LEU A 8 -19.01 12.30 2.07
C LEU A 8 -18.92 10.79 2.36
N ALA A 9 -18.63 9.97 1.35
CA ALA A 9 -18.65 8.51 1.46
C ALA A 9 -17.60 7.95 2.44
N LEU A 10 -16.44 8.60 2.55
CA LEU A 10 -15.34 8.17 3.42
C LEU A 10 -15.27 8.92 4.77
N ASN A 11 -16.22 9.82 5.04
CA ASN A 11 -16.26 10.52 6.31
C ASN A 11 -16.48 9.53 7.46
N PRO A 12 -15.76 9.67 8.59
CA PRO A 12 -15.94 8.79 9.73
C PRO A 12 -17.41 8.76 10.20
N ARG A 13 -17.94 7.54 10.38
CA ARG A 13 -19.27 7.28 10.94
C ARG A 13 -19.14 6.21 12.01
N ILE A 14 -19.94 6.32 13.07
CA ILE A 14 -19.94 5.34 14.16
C ILE A 14 -20.84 4.16 13.75
N PRO A 15 -20.29 2.94 13.54
CA PRO A 15 -21.12 1.78 13.24
C PRO A 15 -21.85 1.31 14.51
N ARG A 16 -23.11 0.90 14.36
CA ARG A 16 -23.94 0.38 15.48
C ARG A 16 -23.62 -1.07 15.86
N HIS A 17 -22.90 -1.78 14.99
CA HIS A 17 -22.58 -3.20 15.12
C HIS A 17 -21.16 -3.47 14.67
N ALA A 18 -20.66 -4.68 14.93
CA ALA A 18 -19.36 -5.13 14.45
C ALA A 18 -19.34 -5.31 12.93
N THR A 19 -18.19 -5.07 12.31
CA THR A 19 -17.96 -5.29 10.87
C THR A 19 -17.48 -6.72 10.64
N LEU A 20 -18.23 -7.50 9.85
CA LEU A 20 -17.81 -8.83 9.43
C LEU A 20 -16.99 -8.75 8.12
N GLN A 21 -15.75 -9.22 8.16
CA GLN A 21 -14.85 -9.26 7.00
C GLN A 21 -14.06 -10.58 6.98
N PRO A 22 -14.12 -11.37 5.89
CA PRO A 22 -13.34 -12.60 5.78
C PRO A 22 -11.83 -12.36 5.84
N SER A 23 -11.10 -13.33 6.37
CA SER A 23 -9.63 -13.27 6.43
C SER A 23 -8.97 -13.16 5.06
N SER A 24 -9.58 -13.77 4.02
CA SER A 24 -9.11 -13.65 2.64
C SER A 24 -9.12 -12.20 2.16
N VAL A 25 -10.20 -11.46 2.43
CA VAL A 25 -10.37 -10.05 2.01
C VAL A 25 -9.47 -9.12 2.82
N THR A 26 -9.36 -9.32 4.13
CA THR A 26 -8.46 -8.48 4.95
C THR A 26 -6.99 -8.70 4.60
N LYS A 27 -6.59 -9.93 4.21
CA LYS A 27 -5.22 -10.25 3.78
C LYS A 27 -4.86 -9.57 2.46
N THR A 28 -5.77 -9.50 1.50
CA THR A 28 -5.54 -8.78 0.24
C THR A 28 -5.52 -7.26 0.45
N ASN A 29 -6.49 -6.72 1.20
CA ASN A 29 -6.59 -5.28 1.45
C ASN A 29 -5.38 -4.74 2.25
N LYS A 30 -4.79 -5.55 3.15
CA LYS A 30 -3.57 -5.19 3.90
C LYS A 30 -2.41 -4.77 2.99
N MET A 31 -2.29 -5.35 1.80
CA MET A 31 -1.20 -5.03 0.87
C MET A 31 -1.37 -3.65 0.23
N HIS A 32 -2.61 -3.22 -0.01
CA HIS A 32 -2.90 -1.91 -0.59
C HIS A 32 -2.47 -0.76 0.33
N TRP A 33 -2.63 -0.92 1.64
CA TRP A 33 -2.30 0.11 2.64
C TRP A 33 -0.89 -0.03 3.25
N LYS A 34 -0.03 -0.89 2.67
CA LYS A 34 1.29 -1.21 3.24
C LYS A 34 2.28 -0.04 3.04
N ARG A 35 2.79 0.52 4.14
CA ARG A 35 3.80 1.59 4.10
C ARG A 35 5.25 1.09 4.10
N ASN A 36 5.50 0.02 4.85
CA ASN A 36 6.85 -0.49 5.10
C ASN A 36 7.17 -1.68 4.19
N LYS A 37 8.47 -1.97 4.01
CA LYS A 37 8.91 -3.13 3.24
C LYS A 37 8.23 -4.44 3.73
N PRO A 38 7.67 -5.25 2.81
CA PRO A 38 7.10 -6.54 3.14
C PRO A 38 8.17 -7.50 3.69
N LYS A 39 7.86 -8.15 4.83
CA LYS A 39 8.77 -9.11 5.49
C LYS A 39 8.97 -10.41 4.69
N ASN A 40 7.96 -10.78 3.88
CA ASN A 40 7.92 -12.03 3.13
C ASN A 40 8.17 -11.81 1.63
N CYS A 41 8.64 -10.62 1.25
CA CYS A 41 9.07 -10.39 -0.11
C CYS A 41 10.49 -10.95 -0.22
N ALA A 42 10.64 -12.01 -1.01
CA ALA A 42 11.94 -12.33 -1.57
C ALA A 42 12.31 -11.14 -2.45
N ASP A 43 13.21 -10.29 -1.97
CA ASP A 43 13.71 -9.14 -2.71
C ASP A 43 14.30 -9.64 -4.03
N THR A 44 13.63 -9.37 -5.15
CA THR A 44 14.27 -9.39 -6.47
C THR A 44 14.46 -7.98 -7.02
N THR A 45 14.19 -6.95 -6.22
CA THR A 45 14.42 -5.55 -6.63
C THR A 45 15.82 -5.09 -6.23
N ILE A 46 16.84 -5.81 -6.71
CA ILE A 46 18.13 -5.20 -7.04
C ILE A 46 18.19 -5.14 -8.56
N THR A 47 17.55 -4.14 -9.17
CA THR A 47 17.71 -3.67 -10.58
C THR A 47 16.56 -2.68 -10.83
N HIS A 48 16.72 -1.38 -10.62
CA HIS A 48 16.92 -0.41 -11.70
C HIS A 48 17.19 1.01 -11.14
N SER A 49 18.15 1.18 -10.23
CA SER A 49 18.56 2.54 -9.80
C SER A 49 20.03 2.71 -9.47
N VAL A 50 20.90 1.73 -9.77
CA VAL A 50 22.36 1.88 -9.57
C VAL A 50 23.16 1.66 -10.86
N TYR A 51 22.52 1.47 -12.03
CA TYR A 51 23.25 1.29 -13.29
C TYR A 51 23.79 2.59 -13.92
N TYR A 52 23.55 3.75 -13.29
CA TYR A 52 24.24 4.97 -13.65
C TYR A 52 24.83 5.61 -12.38
N SER A 53 26.14 5.86 -12.41
CA SER A 53 26.97 6.58 -11.42
C SER A 53 27.64 5.79 -10.28
N LYS A 54 28.35 4.71 -10.62
CA LYS A 54 29.69 4.48 -10.04
C LYS A 54 30.74 4.38 -11.16
N ILE A 55 31.05 5.53 -11.75
CA ILE A 55 32.38 5.73 -12.36
C ILE A 55 33.07 6.76 -11.49
N THR A 56 33.78 6.26 -10.48
CA THR A 56 34.87 7.00 -9.84
C THR A 56 36.16 6.46 -10.42
N PHE A 57 36.87 7.26 -11.21
CA PHE A 57 38.31 7.13 -11.37
C PHE A 57 38.92 8.44 -10.89
N SER A 58 39.64 8.35 -9.78
CA SER A 58 40.63 9.33 -9.35
C SER A 58 41.92 9.02 -10.09
N ALA A 59 42.52 10.04 -10.71
CA ALA A 59 43.96 10.24 -10.87
C ALA A 59 44.18 11.73 -11.14
#